data_AF-A0A7J5XQD3-F1
#
_entry.id   AF-A0A7J5XQD3-F1
#
_cell.length_a   1.000
_cell.length_b   1.000
_cell.length_c   1.000
_cell.angle_alpha   90.00
_cell.angle_beta   90.00
_cell.angle_gamma   90.00
#
_symmetry.space_group_name_H-M   'P 1'
#
loop_
_entity.id
_entity.type
_entity.pdbx_description
1 polymer ?
#
loop_
_entity_poly.entity_id
_entity_poly.type
_entity_poly.pdbx_seq_one_letter_code
_entity_poly.pdbx_strand_id
1 'polypeptide(L)'
;MFEMRDAGSYTCTVTAFPSGVFEGTTKLVVQEPVSNVTVTSSSTELEEFSSSVSLSCSSSGSSLSFLWLNSSSEVTGSDRVQITDGGSTLTIINVTRYDQGPFSCQVFNPVSNGTSDPLKLTIYCE
;
A
#
# COMPACT_ATOMS: atom_id res chain seq x y z
N MET A 1 -11.35 17.67 -14.70
CA MET A 1 -10.83 16.50 -13.96
C MET A 1 -10.54 15.44 -15.02
N PHE A 2 -9.32 14.91 -15.08
CA PHE A 2 -8.97 13.89 -16.08
C PHE A 2 -9.60 12.55 -15.70
N GLU A 3 -9.97 11.79 -16.72
CA GLU A 3 -10.55 10.46 -16.57
C GLU A 3 -9.63 9.40 -17.18
N MET A 4 -9.83 8.12 -16.85
CA MET A 4 -8.98 7.04 -17.35
C MET A 4 -8.89 6.99 -18.89
N ARG A 5 -9.95 7.44 -19.59
CA ARG A 5 -9.99 7.56 -21.05
C ARG A 5 -9.08 8.65 -21.62
N ASP A 6 -8.62 9.59 -20.80
CA ASP A 6 -7.71 10.65 -21.20
C ASP A 6 -6.24 10.20 -21.15
N ALA A 7 -5.95 9.02 -20.58
CA ALA A 7 -4.60 8.48 -20.57
C ALA A 7 -4.15 8.12 -22.00
N GLY A 8 -2.99 8.62 -22.43
CA GLY A 8 -2.54 8.46 -23.81
C GLY A 8 -1.29 9.23 -24.16
N SER A 9 -0.83 9.08 -25.40
CA SER A 9 0.28 9.87 -25.95
C SER A 9 -0.29 11.06 -26.71
N TYR A 10 0.18 12.25 -26.36
CA TYR A 10 -0.23 13.51 -26.97
C TYR A 10 0.93 14.11 -27.75
N THR A 11 0.64 14.56 -28.96
CA THR A 11 1.61 15.22 -29.85
C THR A 11 1.24 16.68 -30.01
N CYS A 12 2.21 17.56 -29.81
CA CYS A 12 2.11 18.98 -30.11
C CYS A 12 2.91 19.27 -31.37
N THR A 13 2.26 19.85 -32.37
CA THR A 13 2.88 20.23 -33.64
C THR A 13 2.91 21.75 -33.74
N VAL A 14 4.11 22.32 -33.90
CA VAL A 14 4.35 23.77 -34.00
C VAL A 14 4.82 24.10 -35.42
N THR A 15 4.04 24.89 -36.13
CA THR A 15 4.37 25.43 -37.45
C THR A 15 4.92 26.85 -37.31
N ALA A 16 6.19 27.07 -37.69
CA ALA A 16 6.84 28.38 -37.69
C ALA A 16 7.28 28.76 -39.11
N PHE A 17 6.99 30.00 -39.53
CA PHE A 17 7.46 30.51 -40.82
C PHE A 17 8.64 31.48 -40.62
N PRO A 18 9.77 31.35 -41.35
CA PRO A 18 10.05 30.38 -42.42
C PRO A 18 10.62 29.03 -41.91
N SER A 19 10.67 28.83 -40.59
CA SER A 19 11.51 27.83 -39.90
C SER A 19 11.06 26.36 -39.94
N GLY A 20 9.86 26.04 -40.45
CA GLY A 20 9.37 24.67 -40.62
C GLY A 20 8.38 24.19 -39.55
N VAL A 21 8.18 22.87 -39.47
CA VAL A 21 7.27 22.20 -38.52
C VAL A 21 8.07 21.41 -37.50
N PHE A 22 7.74 21.58 -36.22
CA PHE A 22 8.37 20.88 -35.09
C PHE A 22 7.32 20.07 -34.35
N GLU A 23 7.67 18.86 -33.91
CA GLU A 23 6.78 18.01 -33.13
C GLU A 23 7.39 17.64 -31.78
N GLY A 24 6.57 17.65 -30.75
CA GLY A 24 6.92 17.17 -29.42
C GLY A 24 5.86 16.21 -28.90
N THR A 25 6.27 15.05 -28.39
CA THR A 25 5.36 14.05 -27.84
C THR A 25 5.49 13.94 -26.33
N THR A 26 4.39 13.76 -25.63
CA THR A 26 4.35 13.48 -24.19
C THR A 26 3.30 12.42 -23.87
N LYS A 27 3.42 11.74 -22.73
CA LYS A 27 2.46 10.72 -22.28
C LYS A 27 1.73 11.21 -21.04
N LEU A 28 0.41 11.27 -21.12
CA LEU A 28 -0.47 11.50 -19.98
C LEU A 28 -0.79 10.17 -19.30
N VAL A 29 -0.49 10.06 -18.02
CA VAL A 29 -0.85 8.92 -17.17
C VAL A 29 -1.89 9.41 -16.16
N VAL A 30 -3.06 8.78 -16.16
CA VAL A 30 -4.12 9.03 -15.20
C VAL A 30 -4.08 7.93 -14.15
N GLN A 31 -4.20 8.30 -12.87
CA GLN A 31 -4.13 7.36 -11.74
C GLN A 31 -5.42 7.45 -10.92
N GLU A 32 -5.93 6.29 -10.53
CA GLU A 32 -7.04 6.21 -9.61
C GLU A 32 -6.57 6.45 -8.17
N PRO A 33 -7.27 7.28 -7.38
CA PRO A 33 -6.93 7.51 -6.00
C PRO A 33 -7.11 6.24 -5.15
N VAL A 34 -6.33 6.16 -4.08
CA VAL A 34 -6.40 5.09 -3.08
C VAL A 34 -7.78 5.10 -2.43
N SER A 35 -8.40 3.94 -2.33
CA SER A 35 -9.70 3.76 -1.66
C SER A 35 -9.84 2.34 -1.08
N ASN A 36 -10.81 2.16 -0.17
CA ASN A 36 -11.14 0.86 0.44
C ASN A 36 -9.94 0.14 1.08
N VAL A 37 -9.09 0.89 1.80
CA VAL A 37 -7.95 0.31 2.51
C VAL A 37 -8.45 -0.51 3.71
N THR A 38 -8.17 -1.82 3.68
CA THR A 38 -8.64 -2.78 4.69
C THR A 38 -7.52 -3.71 5.10
N VAL A 39 -7.52 -4.12 6.37
CA VAL A 39 -6.57 -5.08 6.93
C VAL A 39 -7.33 -6.27 7.48
N THR A 40 -6.87 -7.47 7.15
CA THR A 40 -7.42 -8.74 7.63
C THR A 40 -6.32 -9.57 8.27
N SER A 41 -6.64 -10.29 9.36
CA SER A 41 -5.74 -11.28 9.94
C SER A 41 -6.08 -12.69 9.50
N SER A 42 -5.06 -13.56 9.45
CA SER A 42 -5.21 -14.99 9.19
C SER A 42 -5.81 -15.76 10.39
N SER A 43 -5.66 -15.23 11.60
CA SER A 43 -6.26 -15.77 12.83
C SER A 43 -6.56 -14.63 13.81
N THR A 44 -7.56 -14.84 14.66
CA THR A 44 -7.93 -13.95 15.77
C THR A 44 -7.58 -14.55 17.13
N GLU A 45 -7.33 -15.85 17.19
CA GLU A 45 -6.93 -16.59 18.38
C GLU A 45 -5.48 -16.99 18.22
N LEU A 46 -4.61 -16.37 19.02
CA LEU A 46 -3.18 -16.58 18.98
C LEU A 46 -2.69 -16.94 20.38
N GLU A 47 -1.84 -17.95 20.44
CA GLU A 47 -1.15 -18.34 21.66
C GLU A 47 0.29 -17.85 21.63
N GLU A 48 0.75 -17.33 22.77
CA GLU A 48 2.11 -16.81 22.94
C GLU A 48 3.15 -17.90 22.63
N PHE A 49 4.20 -17.57 21.88
CA PHE A 49 5.31 -18.44 21.50
C PHE A 49 4.99 -19.65 20.60
N SER A 50 3.71 -20.03 20.44
CA SER A 50 3.30 -21.16 19.59
C SER A 50 2.70 -20.70 18.25
N SER A 51 1.99 -19.57 18.25
CA SER A 51 1.24 -19.11 17.08
C SER A 51 2.02 -18.14 16.22
N SER A 52 1.72 -18.16 14.92
CA SER A 52 2.17 -17.15 13.95
C SER A 52 0.97 -16.57 13.24
N VAL A 53 1.01 -15.29 12.88
CA VAL A 53 -0.11 -14.59 12.24
C VAL A 53 0.35 -13.85 11.01
N SER A 54 -0.50 -13.84 9.99
CA SER A 54 -0.31 -13.03 8.79
C SER A 54 -1.41 -11.97 8.72
N LEU A 55 -1.01 -10.73 8.51
CA LEU A 55 -1.87 -9.58 8.27
C LEU A 55 -1.76 -9.20 6.81
N SER A 56 -2.90 -9.15 6.12
CA SER A 56 -2.97 -8.79 4.71
C SER A 56 -3.69 -7.46 4.55
N CYS A 57 -3.10 -6.58 3.75
CA CYS A 57 -3.64 -5.27 3.41
C CYS A 57 -4.18 -5.27 1.99
N SER A 58 -5.44 -4.85 1.83
CA SER A 58 -6.11 -4.73 0.54
C SER A 58 -6.55 -3.29 0.31
N SER A 59 -6.44 -2.80 -0.92
CA SER A 59 -7.01 -1.51 -1.32
C SER A 59 -7.26 -1.45 -2.84
N SER A 60 -8.02 -0.44 -3.26
CA SER A 60 -8.27 -0.09 -4.66
C SER A 60 -7.47 1.15 -5.04
N GLY A 61 -7.02 1.24 -6.29
CA GLY A 61 -6.31 2.39 -6.85
C GLY A 61 -5.18 1.98 -7.80
N SER A 62 -4.48 2.97 -8.36
CA SER A 62 -3.37 2.74 -9.30
C SER A 62 -2.00 2.84 -8.61
N SER A 63 -1.06 1.98 -9.01
CA SER A 63 0.37 2.04 -8.60
C SER A 63 0.57 2.19 -7.09
N LEU A 64 0.02 1.24 -6.34
CA LEU A 64 -0.05 1.27 -4.89
C LEU A 64 1.27 0.81 -4.24
N SER A 65 1.65 1.52 -3.18
CA SER A 65 2.72 1.16 -2.26
C SER A 65 2.17 1.03 -0.84
N PHE A 66 2.74 0.12 -0.06
CA PHE A 66 2.23 -0.28 1.25
C PHE A 66 3.26 0.00 2.35
N LEU A 67 2.77 0.46 3.50
CA LEU A 67 3.57 0.72 4.70
C LEU A 67 2.80 0.21 5.93
N TRP A 68 3.42 -0.67 6.70
CA TRP A 68 2.84 -1.16 7.95
C TRP A 68 3.23 -0.27 9.12
N LEU A 69 2.24 0.07 9.93
CA LEU A 69 2.40 0.86 11.14
C LEU A 69 1.91 0.04 12.35
N ASN A 70 2.69 0.04 13.43
CA ASN A 70 2.22 -0.35 14.75
C ASN A 70 2.00 0.93 15.56
N SER A 71 0.74 1.24 15.82
CA SER A 71 0.28 2.57 16.24
C SER A 71 0.74 3.64 15.23
N SER A 72 1.77 4.41 15.56
CA SER A 72 2.34 5.46 14.72
C SER A 72 3.74 5.13 14.19
N SER A 73 4.32 4.00 14.59
CA SER A 73 5.69 3.62 14.25
C SER A 73 5.71 2.66 13.09
N GLU A 74 6.62 2.89 12.15
CA GLU A 74 6.84 1.97 11.02
C GLU A 74 7.31 0.61 11.52
N VAL A 75 6.68 -0.44 10.98
CA VAL A 75 7.08 -1.82 11.20
C VAL A 75 8.16 -2.17 10.18
N THR A 76 9.35 -2.50 10.67
CA THR A 76 10.46 -2.94 9.84
C THR A 76 10.63 -4.46 9.92
N GLY A 77 11.11 -5.06 8.83
CA GLY A 77 11.42 -6.49 8.80
C GLY A 77 12.50 -6.90 9.80
N SER A 78 12.37 -8.10 10.35
CA SER A 78 13.34 -8.79 11.21
C SER A 78 13.24 -10.30 10.98
N ASP A 79 14.05 -11.11 11.67
CA ASP A 79 13.96 -12.58 11.58
C ASP A 79 12.56 -13.11 11.90
N ARG A 80 11.86 -12.42 12.83
CA ARG A 80 10.52 -12.77 13.30
C ARG A 80 9.40 -12.07 12.54
N VAL A 81 9.67 -10.88 12.01
CA VAL A 81 8.69 -10.03 11.34
C VAL A 81 9.03 -9.95 9.86
N GLN A 82 8.20 -10.55 9.01
CA GLN A 82 8.45 -10.62 7.58
C GLN A 82 7.43 -9.79 6.81
N ILE A 83 7.92 -8.96 5.90
CA ILE A 83 7.06 -8.15 5.01
C ILE A 83 7.23 -8.71 3.59
N THR A 84 6.13 -9.20 3.02
CA THR A 84 6.10 -9.90 1.72
C THR A 84 5.06 -9.28 0.79
N ASP A 85 4.92 -9.84 -0.41
CA ASP A 85 3.90 -9.45 -1.39
C ASP A 85 3.95 -7.96 -1.76
N GLY A 86 5.17 -7.46 -1.99
CA GLY A 86 5.41 -6.04 -2.32
C GLY A 86 5.09 -5.07 -1.18
N GLY A 87 5.02 -5.54 0.07
CA GLY A 87 4.68 -4.74 1.24
C GLY A 87 3.26 -4.96 1.78
N SER A 88 2.40 -5.64 1.02
CA SER A 88 0.98 -5.78 1.36
C SER A 88 0.71 -6.83 2.45
N THR A 89 1.67 -7.71 2.75
CA THR A 89 1.53 -8.76 3.77
C THR A 89 2.59 -8.61 4.85
N LEU A 90 2.15 -8.58 6.11
CA LEU A 90 2.99 -8.58 7.31
C LEU A 90 2.78 -9.89 8.08
N THR A 91 3.84 -10.68 8.24
CA THR A 91 3.81 -11.93 8.99
C THR A 91 4.64 -11.80 10.26
N ILE A 92 4.06 -12.18 11.39
CA ILE A 92 4.73 -12.21 12.70
C ILE A 92 4.80 -13.67 13.15
N ILE A 93 6.01 -14.21 13.18
CA ILE A 93 6.30 -15.59 13.60
C ILE A 93 6.40 -15.61 15.13
N ASN A 94 5.95 -16.68 15.79
CA ASN A 94 6.04 -16.84 17.25
C ASN A 94 5.62 -15.57 18.00
N VAL A 95 4.33 -15.24 17.92
CA VAL A 95 3.79 -14.01 18.48
C VAL A 95 4.01 -13.94 20.00
N THR A 96 4.18 -12.74 20.51
CA THR A 96 4.34 -12.44 21.94
C THR A 96 3.26 -11.47 22.39
N ARG A 97 3.02 -11.36 23.70
CA ARG A 97 2.07 -10.37 24.25
C ARG A 97 2.36 -8.92 23.84
N TYR A 98 3.57 -8.62 23.38
CA TYR A 98 3.99 -7.28 22.94
C TYR A 98 3.60 -6.99 21.48
N ASP A 99 3.14 -8.00 20.73
CA ASP A 99 2.73 -7.87 19.33
C ASP A 99 1.23 -7.62 19.18
N GLN A 100 0.53 -7.15 20.21
CA GLN A 100 -0.92 -6.94 20.14
C GLN A 100 -1.33 -5.79 19.19
N GLY A 101 -0.36 -4.97 18.75
CA GLY A 101 -0.62 -3.79 17.92
C GLY A 101 -1.11 -2.59 18.77
N PRO A 102 -1.95 -1.70 18.20
CA PRO A 102 -2.72 -1.86 16.96
C PRO A 102 -1.89 -1.74 15.68
N PHE A 103 -2.12 -2.62 14.71
CA PHE A 103 -1.53 -2.53 13.38
C PHE A 103 -2.45 -1.79 12.43
N SER A 104 -1.89 -0.93 11.59
CA SER A 104 -2.58 -0.32 10.46
C SER A 104 -1.71 -0.39 9.22
N CYS A 105 -2.35 -0.41 8.06
CA CYS A 105 -1.67 -0.38 6.78
C CYS A 105 -1.95 0.98 6.13
N GLN A 106 -0.89 1.73 5.87
CA GLN A 106 -0.95 2.93 5.05
C GLN A 106 -0.64 2.54 3.60
N VAL A 107 -1.54 2.91 2.70
CA VAL A 107 -1.38 2.73 1.27
C VAL A 107 -1.29 4.08 0.60
N PHE A 108 -0.35 4.23 -0.32
CA PHE A 108 -0.15 5.49 -1.02
C PHE A 108 0.18 5.26 -2.49
N ASN A 109 -0.18 6.24 -3.29
CA ASN A 109 0.23 6.37 -4.67
C ASN A 109 0.61 7.84 -4.96
N PRO A 110 1.15 8.16 -6.14
CA PRO A 110 1.56 9.52 -6.49
C PRO A 110 0.49 10.62 -6.35
N VAL A 111 -0.80 10.27 -6.26
CA VAL A 111 -1.90 11.25 -6.23
C VAL A 111 -2.66 11.30 -4.90
N SER A 112 -2.54 10.29 -4.04
CA SER A 112 -3.35 10.14 -2.83
C SER A 112 -2.76 9.12 -1.84
N ASN A 113 -3.25 9.13 -0.61
CA ASN A 113 -2.96 8.13 0.39
C ASN A 113 -4.24 7.74 1.15
N GLY A 114 -4.19 6.59 1.82
CA GLY A 114 -5.23 6.11 2.71
C GLY A 114 -4.63 5.21 3.78
N THR A 115 -5.30 5.13 4.93
CA THR A 115 -4.87 4.27 6.04
C THR A 115 -6.05 3.41 6.44
N SER A 116 -5.79 2.12 6.69
CA SER A 116 -6.80 1.19 7.19
C SER A 116 -7.26 1.56 8.60
N ASP A 117 -8.42 1.03 8.99
CA ASP A 117 -8.75 0.93 10.40
C ASP A 117 -7.69 0.12 11.17
N PRO A 118 -7.44 0.44 12.45
CA PRO A 118 -6.50 -0.28 13.27
C PRO A 118 -7.01 -1.69 13.62
N LEU A 119 -6.15 -2.69 13.43
CA LEU A 119 -6.37 -4.07 13.82
C LEU A 119 -5.60 -4.38 15.10
N LYS A 120 -6.29 -4.84 16.14
CA LYS A 120 -5.68 -5.32 17.39
C LYS A 120 -5.70 -6.85 17.43
N LEU A 121 -4.55 -7.45 17.71
CA LEU A 121 -4.44 -8.89 17.90
C LEU A 121 -4.79 -9.28 19.34
N THR A 122 -5.46 -10.42 19.50
CA THR A 122 -5.71 -11.04 20.81
C THR A 122 -4.76 -12.22 20.97
N ILE A 123 -3.86 -12.12 21.95
CA ILE A 123 -2.83 -13.12 22.21
C ILE A 123 -3.01 -13.62 23.64
N TYR A 124 -3.25 -14.91 23.79
CA TYR A 124 -3.43 -15.59 25.07
C TYR A 124 -2.06 -16.03 25.62
N CYS A 125 -1.88 -15.82 26.93
CA CYS A 125 -0.76 -16.42 27.64
C CYS A 125 -0.96 -17.94 27.71
N GLU A 126 0.16 -18.66 27.73
CA GLU A 126 0.20 -20.05 28.20
C GLU A 126 -0.22 -20.17 29.68
#